data_AF-A0AB38V0A1-F1
#
_entry.id   AF-A0AB38V0A1-F1
#
_cell.length_a   1.000
_cell.length_b   1.000
_cell.length_c   1.000
_cell.angle_alpha   90.00
_cell.angle_beta   90.00
_cell.angle_gamma   90.00
#
_symmetry.space_group_name_H-M   'P 1'
#
loop_
_entity.id
_entity.type
_entity.pdbx_description
1 polymer ?
#
loop_
_entity_poly.entity_id
_entity_poly.type
_entity_poly.pdbx_seq_one_letter_code
_entity_poly.pdbx_strand_id
1 'polypeptide(L)'
;MSTLRTNADTRDVETGVSTSAVMAAAARASETGRPDPLIRDPYAALLIADAGSGVWRTLLDDSQFAKLKSTGPETAAYLDYLRSYQAIRTQFFDTYIADAVAGKICQLVIVASGLDARRPAGLAARRHGL
;
A
#
# COMPACT_ATOMS: atom_id res chain seq x y z
N MET A 1 -33.26 17.13 -3.09
CA MET A 1 -32.47 18.13 -2.34
C MET A 1 -31.11 17.52 -2.06
N SER A 2 -30.08 17.97 -2.77
CA SER A 2 -28.70 17.52 -2.54
C SER A 2 -28.17 18.20 -1.29
N THR A 3 -27.96 17.45 -0.22
CA THR A 3 -27.31 17.97 0.99
C THR A 3 -25.83 18.12 0.67
N LEU A 4 -25.42 19.37 0.44
CA LEU A 4 -24.02 19.77 0.33
C LEU A 4 -23.24 19.26 1.55
N ARG A 5 -22.14 18.53 1.31
CA ARG A 5 -21.21 18.12 2.36
C ARG A 5 -20.53 19.38 2.92
N THR A 6 -20.66 19.60 4.22
CA THR A 6 -19.97 20.68 4.95
C THR A 6 -18.60 20.19 5.43
N ASN A 7 -17.63 21.11 5.53
CA ASN A 7 -16.24 20.90 6.00
C ASN A 7 -16.11 20.34 7.44
N ALA A 8 -17.22 20.06 8.12
CA ALA A 8 -17.27 19.54 9.48
C ALA A 8 -17.19 18.00 9.55
N ASP A 9 -17.20 17.29 8.42
CA ASP A 9 -16.87 15.86 8.33
C ASP A 9 -15.34 15.68 8.37
N THR A 10 -14.66 16.20 9.39
CA THR A 10 -13.27 15.85 9.67
C THR A 10 -13.25 14.45 10.24
N ARG A 11 -13.19 13.44 9.37
CA ARG A 11 -12.64 12.15 9.78
C ARG A 11 -11.18 12.41 10.08
N ASP A 12 -10.82 12.28 11.35
CA ASP A 12 -9.43 12.15 11.74
C ASP A 12 -8.77 11.10 10.82
N VAL A 13 -7.50 11.29 10.44
CA VAL A 13 -6.80 10.36 9.53
C VAL A 13 -6.88 8.93 10.08
N GLU A 14 -6.95 8.80 11.41
CA GLU A 14 -7.19 7.57 12.16
C GLU A 14 -8.51 6.83 11.81
N THR A 15 -9.53 7.54 11.30
CA THR A 15 -10.85 6.99 10.97
C THR A 15 -11.16 6.94 9.47
N GLY A 16 -10.28 7.47 8.61
CA GLY A 16 -10.49 7.60 7.18
C GLY A 16 -9.91 6.46 6.32
N VAL A 17 -8.86 5.79 6.81
CA VAL A 17 -8.17 4.71 6.08
C VAL A 17 -8.74 3.36 6.49
N SER A 18 -9.06 2.51 5.50
CA SER A 18 -9.57 1.17 5.80
C SER A 18 -8.47 0.27 6.36
N THR A 19 -8.82 -0.59 7.31
CA THR A 19 -7.94 -1.64 7.86
C THR A 19 -7.25 -2.46 6.76
N SER A 20 -7.97 -2.75 5.68
CA SER A 20 -7.44 -3.49 4.53
C SER A 20 -6.32 -2.73 3.80
N ALA A 21 -6.40 -1.40 3.72
CA ALA A 21 -5.35 -0.59 3.11
C ALA A 21 -4.08 -0.58 3.97
N VAL A 22 -4.22 -0.47 5.29
CA VAL A 22 -3.09 -0.56 6.25
C VAL A 22 -2.44 -1.94 6.17
N MET A 23 -3.23 -3.03 6.16
CA MET A 23 -2.71 -4.40 6.01
C MET A 23 -1.92 -4.58 4.71
N ALA A 24 -2.45 -4.09 3.59
CA ALA A 24 -1.76 -4.19 2.31
C ALA A 24 -0.45 -3.40 2.30
N ALA A 25 -0.43 -2.19 2.89
CA ALA A 25 0.79 -1.40 3.01
C ALA A 25 1.82 -2.06 3.95
N ALA A 26 1.40 -2.61 5.08
CA ALA A 26 2.29 -3.33 6.01
C ALA A 26 2.96 -4.55 5.34
N ALA A 27 2.20 -5.30 4.56
CA ALA A 27 2.76 -6.42 3.80
C ALA A 27 3.81 -5.97 2.75
N ARG A 28 3.58 -4.83 2.06
CA ARG A 28 4.57 -4.26 1.13
C ARG A 28 5.79 -3.71 1.83
N ALA A 29 5.63 -3.07 3.00
CA ALA A 29 6.74 -2.62 3.83
C ALA A 29 7.61 -3.81 4.27
N SER A 30 6.97 -4.89 4.73
CA SER A 30 7.67 -6.10 5.15
C SER A 30 8.39 -6.81 4.00
N GLU A 31 7.78 -6.88 2.80
CA GLU A 31 8.47 -7.39 1.62
C GLU A 31 9.68 -6.52 1.27
N THR A 32 9.54 -5.19 1.29
CA THR A 32 10.62 -4.23 0.98
C THR A 32 11.82 -4.38 1.90
N GLY A 33 11.62 -4.77 3.16
CA GLY A 33 12.67 -5.00 4.15
C GLY A 33 13.46 -6.30 3.97
N ARG A 34 13.07 -7.19 3.06
CA ARG A 34 13.79 -8.45 2.83
C ARG A 34 15.16 -8.20 2.16
N PRO A 35 16.15 -9.10 2.38
CA PRO A 35 17.43 -9.04 1.68
C PRO A 35 17.28 -9.13 0.16
N ASP A 36 16.33 -9.94 -0.30
CA ASP A 36 16.00 -10.13 -1.72
C ASP A 36 14.49 -9.92 -1.91
N PRO A 37 14.03 -8.66 -2.02
CA PRO A 37 12.62 -8.33 -2.10
C PRO A 37 12.12 -8.33 -3.55
N LEU A 38 10.95 -8.92 -3.78
CA LEU A 38 10.32 -8.94 -5.12
C LEU A 38 9.87 -7.55 -5.55
N ILE A 39 9.41 -6.72 -4.61
CA ILE A 39 9.01 -5.33 -4.84
C ILE A 39 9.67 -4.40 -3.82
N ARG A 40 9.74 -3.11 -4.14
CA ARG A 40 10.20 -2.07 -3.22
C ARG A 40 9.20 -0.93 -3.18
N ASP A 41 8.49 -0.78 -2.08
CA ASP A 41 7.62 0.36 -1.79
C ASP A 41 8.28 1.20 -0.68
N PRO A 42 9.05 2.24 -1.03
CA PRO A 42 9.79 3.05 -0.05
C PRO A 42 8.88 3.90 0.85
N TYR A 43 7.60 4.03 0.49
CA TYR A 43 6.64 4.84 1.23
C TYR A 43 5.73 4.01 2.12
N ALA A 44 5.61 2.70 1.86
CA ALA A 44 4.72 1.80 2.60
C ALA A 44 4.88 1.94 4.11
N ALA A 45 6.11 1.90 4.63
CA ALA A 45 6.39 2.02 6.07
C ALA A 45 6.05 3.41 6.62
N LEU A 46 6.32 4.48 5.86
CA LEU A 46 6.03 5.86 6.24
C LEU A 46 4.51 6.10 6.32
N LEU A 47 3.76 5.58 5.34
CA LEU A 47 2.31 5.78 5.23
C LEU A 47 1.52 5.11 6.35
N ILE A 48 2.12 4.14 7.05
CA ILE A 48 1.49 3.43 8.17
C ILE A 48 2.17 3.72 9.51
N ALA A 49 3.18 4.60 9.54
CA ALA A 49 3.84 5.01 10.78
C ALA A 49 2.85 5.68 11.74
N ASP A 50 1.97 6.53 11.19
CA ASP A 50 0.99 7.31 11.95
C ASP A 50 -0.47 6.85 11.72
N ALA A 51 -0.71 5.83 10.86
CA ALA A 51 -2.05 5.41 10.44
C ALA A 51 -2.84 4.58 11.46
N GLY A 52 -2.62 4.81 12.76
CA GLY A 52 -3.49 4.31 13.83
C GLY A 52 -2.83 3.28 14.74
N SER A 53 -2.94 3.57 16.02
CA SER A 53 -2.53 2.80 17.20
C SER A 53 -3.25 1.44 17.34
N GLY A 54 -2.91 0.46 16.49
CA GLY A 54 -3.49 -0.87 16.53
C GLY A 54 -2.53 -2.02 16.18
N VAL A 55 -3.08 -3.23 16.07
CA VAL A 55 -2.40 -4.51 15.74
C VAL A 55 -1.50 -4.47 14.48
N TRP A 56 -1.60 -3.42 13.66
CA TRP A 56 -0.80 -3.28 12.45
C TRP A 56 0.58 -2.67 12.71
N ARG A 57 0.73 -1.87 13.76
CA ARG A 57 2.05 -1.43 14.24
C ARG A 57 2.89 -2.62 14.72
N THR A 58 2.23 -3.63 15.27
CA THR A 58 2.79 -4.95 15.64
C THR A 58 3.30 -5.73 14.43
N LEU A 59 2.82 -5.46 13.20
CA LEU A 59 3.36 -6.09 11.99
C LEU A 59 4.59 -5.37 11.41
N LEU A 60 4.79 -4.09 11.77
CA LEU A 60 5.94 -3.29 11.36
C LEU A 60 7.17 -3.51 12.24
N ASP A 61 6.93 -3.92 13.48
CA ASP A 61 7.98 -4.30 14.41
C ASP A 61 8.31 -5.78 14.19
N ASP A 62 9.49 -6.05 13.66
CA ASP A 62 9.97 -7.41 13.36
C ASP A 62 9.89 -8.34 14.59
N SER A 63 10.08 -7.81 15.80
CA SER A 63 10.00 -8.58 17.05
C SER A 63 8.57 -9.01 17.37
N GLN A 64 7.60 -8.13 17.07
CA GLN A 64 6.18 -8.36 17.28
C GLN A 64 5.59 -9.24 16.17
N PHE A 65 6.05 -9.07 14.93
CA PHE A 65 5.72 -9.93 13.81
C PHE A 65 6.23 -11.36 14.04
N ALA A 66 7.45 -11.51 14.55
CA ALA A 66 8.00 -12.81 14.95
C ALA A 66 7.18 -13.45 16.08
N LYS A 67 6.71 -12.65 17.05
CA LYS A 67 5.82 -13.10 18.13
C LYS A 67 4.46 -13.57 17.61
N LEU A 68 3.90 -12.91 16.60
CA LEU A 68 2.65 -13.34 15.98
C LEU A 68 2.84 -14.66 15.23
N LYS A 69 3.95 -14.81 14.49
CA LYS A 69 4.33 -16.08 13.85
C LYS A 69 4.52 -17.21 14.85
N SER A 70 5.04 -16.94 16.05
CA SER A 70 5.23 -17.97 17.09
C SER A 70 3.92 -18.43 17.76
N THR A 71 2.77 -17.82 17.43
CA THR A 71 1.47 -18.22 18.00
C THR A 71 1.01 -19.58 17.47
N GLY A 72 1.45 -19.98 16.28
CA GLY A 72 1.18 -21.31 15.72
C GLY A 72 1.55 -21.42 14.24
N PRO A 73 1.70 -22.65 13.72
CA PRO A 73 2.12 -22.89 12.34
C PRO A 73 1.12 -22.33 11.31
N GLU A 74 -0.18 -22.38 11.61
CA GLU A 74 -1.22 -21.83 10.72
C GLU A 74 -1.14 -20.31 10.60
N THR A 75 -0.95 -19.60 11.73
CA THR A 75 -0.77 -18.15 11.75
C THR A 75 0.48 -17.73 10.97
N ALA A 76 1.59 -18.46 11.14
CA ALA A 76 2.82 -18.20 10.40
C ALA A 76 2.63 -18.36 8.89
N ALA A 77 2.00 -19.45 8.45
CA ALA A 77 1.70 -19.72 7.05
C ALA A 77 0.79 -18.64 6.44
N TYR A 78 -0.24 -18.21 7.19
CA TYR A 78 -1.14 -17.14 6.75
C TYR A 78 -0.41 -15.79 6.55
N LEU A 79 0.48 -15.42 7.47
CA LEU A 79 1.26 -14.18 7.35
C LEU A 79 2.25 -14.22 6.16
N ASP A 80 2.85 -15.38 5.91
CA ASP A 80 3.72 -15.58 4.75
C ASP A 80 2.94 -15.54 3.42
N TYR A 81 1.73 -16.12 3.41
CA TYR A 81 0.81 -16.00 2.30
C TYR A 81 0.42 -14.55 2.03
N LEU A 82 0.01 -13.79 3.05
CA LEU A 82 -0.37 -12.39 2.89
C LEU A 82 0.77 -11.55 2.31
N ARG A 83 2.00 -11.71 2.81
CA ARG A 83 3.17 -11.01 2.27
C ARG A 83 3.41 -11.37 0.82
N SER A 84 3.46 -12.66 0.50
CA SER A 84 3.73 -13.16 -0.85
C SER A 84 2.65 -12.72 -1.84
N TYR A 85 1.38 -12.81 -1.45
CA TYR A 85 0.26 -12.35 -2.24
C TYR A 85 0.36 -10.86 -2.54
N GLN A 86 0.68 -10.03 -1.54
CA GLN A 86 0.82 -8.59 -1.72
C GLN A 86 2.03 -8.22 -2.57
N ALA A 87 3.14 -8.94 -2.44
CA ALA A 87 4.32 -8.78 -3.27
C ALA A 87 4.02 -9.08 -4.75
N ILE A 88 3.45 -10.24 -5.04
CA ILE A 88 3.08 -10.66 -6.41
C ILE A 88 2.03 -9.73 -7.00
N ARG A 89 0.99 -9.38 -6.22
CA ARG A 89 -0.05 -8.43 -6.65
C ARG A 89 0.54 -7.08 -7.01
N THR A 90 1.48 -6.59 -6.21
CA THR A 90 2.16 -5.30 -6.45
C THR A 90 2.98 -5.38 -7.73
N GLN A 91 3.83 -6.42 -7.88
CA GLN A 91 4.65 -6.63 -9.08
C GLN A 91 3.80 -6.70 -10.35
N PHE A 92 2.68 -7.42 -10.31
CA PHE A 92 1.77 -7.54 -11.45
C PHE A 92 1.26 -6.16 -11.92
N PHE A 93 0.75 -5.34 -11.01
CA PHE A 93 0.25 -4.01 -11.36
C PHE A 93 1.37 -3.05 -11.75
N ASP A 94 2.54 -3.15 -11.13
CA ASP A 94 3.70 -2.33 -11.47
C ASP A 94 4.18 -2.59 -12.90
N THR A 95 4.31 -3.87 -13.27
CA THR A 95 4.63 -4.28 -14.65
C THR A 95 3.55 -3.81 -15.62
N TYR A 96 2.27 -4.05 -15.31
CA TYR A 96 1.17 -3.62 -16.17
C TYR A 96 1.18 -2.11 -16.44
N ILE A 97 1.38 -1.30 -15.39
CA ILE A 97 1.44 0.16 -15.51
C ILE A 97 2.69 0.59 -16.30
N ALA A 98 3.83 -0.04 -16.06
CA ALA A 98 5.06 0.25 -16.79
C ALA A 98 4.91 -0.04 -18.29
N ASP A 99 4.34 -1.19 -18.64
CA ASP A 99 4.07 -1.59 -20.03
C ASP A 99 3.06 -0.66 -20.69
N ALA A 100 2.00 -0.26 -19.98
CA ALA A 100 1.01 0.70 -20.47
C ALA A 100 1.65 2.06 -20.80
N VAL A 101 2.50 2.59 -19.91
CA VAL A 101 3.20 3.86 -20.11
C VAL A 101 4.23 3.74 -21.25
N ALA A 102 4.98 2.64 -21.33
CA ALA A 102 5.86 2.36 -22.46
C ALA A 102 5.08 2.28 -23.80
N GLY A 103 3.86 1.74 -23.75
CA GLY A 103 2.86 1.74 -24.83
C GLY A 103 2.23 3.10 -25.14
N LYS A 104 2.71 4.19 -24.55
CA LYS A 104 2.27 5.59 -24.75
C LYS A 104 0.91 5.94 -24.13
N ILE A 105 0.39 5.14 -23.20
CA ILE A 105 -0.75 5.58 -22.38
C ILE A 105 -0.30 6.75 -21.49
N CYS A 106 -1.02 7.86 -21.59
CA CYS A 106 -0.68 9.13 -20.92
C CYS A 106 -1.65 9.52 -19.79
N GLN A 107 -2.63 8.66 -19.47
CA GLN A 107 -3.56 8.88 -18.37
C GLN A 107 -3.73 7.58 -17.58
N LEU A 108 -3.53 7.66 -16.27
CA LEU A 108 -3.70 6.55 -15.33
C LEU A 108 -4.68 6.96 -14.25
N VAL A 109 -5.63 6.07 -13.91
CA VAL A 109 -6.57 6.26 -12.81
C VAL A 109 -6.47 5.04 -11.90
N ILE A 110 -6.09 5.27 -10.64
CA ILE A 110 -6.08 4.22 -9.61
C ILE A 110 -7.35 4.39 -8.78
N VAL A 111 -8.32 3.52 -9.02
CA VAL A 111 -9.60 3.51 -8.30
C VAL A 111 -9.40 2.89 -6.92
N ALA A 112 -9.99 3.50 -5.89
CA ALA A 112 -9.83 3.09 -4.49
C ALA A 112 -8.35 2.99 -4.07
N SER A 113 -7.57 4.03 -4.40
CA SER A 113 -6.12 4.05 -4.24
C SER A 113 -5.64 3.77 -2.81
N GLY A 114 -6.40 4.13 -1.77
CA GLY A 114 -6.02 3.86 -0.39
C GLY A 114 -4.61 4.38 -0.09
N LEU A 115 -3.71 3.47 0.32
CA LEU A 115 -2.29 3.76 0.57
C LEU A 115 -1.38 3.32 -0.60
N ASP A 116 -1.86 3.40 -1.83
CA ASP A 116 -1.05 3.17 -3.04
C ASP A 116 -0.17 4.40 -3.33
N ALA A 117 1.15 4.19 -3.35
CA ALA A 117 2.14 5.25 -3.57
C ALA A 117 2.71 5.27 -5.00
N ARG A 118 2.11 4.54 -5.95
CA ARG A 118 2.59 4.47 -7.33
C ARG A 118 2.58 5.84 -8.00
N ARG A 119 3.73 6.17 -8.57
CA ARG A 119 3.91 7.29 -9.49
C ARG A 119 4.66 6.80 -10.72
N PRO A 120 3.99 6.61 -11.88
CA PRO A 120 4.66 6.12 -13.08
C PRO A 120 5.71 7.13 -13.57
N ALA A 121 6.94 6.68 -13.77
CA ALA A 121 7.96 7.48 -14.45
C ALA A 121 7.54 7.69 -15.92
N GLY A 122 7.79 8.88 -16.49
CA GLY A 122 7.43 9.20 -17.88
C GLY A 122 6.03 9.78 -18.06
N LEU A 123 5.15 9.71 -17.06
CA LEU A 123 3.89 10.47 -17.00
C LEU A 123 4.15 11.94 -16.56
N ALA A 124 5.30 12.51 -16.94
CA ALA A 124 5.58 13.92 -16.72
C ALA A 124 4.49 14.71 -17.44
N ALA A 125 3.78 15.55 -16.69
CA ALA A 125 2.69 16.38 -17.20
C ALA A 125 3.15 17.02 -18.51
N ARG A 126 2.60 16.55 -19.64
CA ARG A 126 2.63 17.32 -20.88
C ARG A 126 1.90 18.60 -20.52
N ARG A 127 2.66 19.64 -20.15
CA ARG A 127 2.14 21.00 -20.07
C ARG A 127 1.49 21.22 -21.42
N HIS A 128 0.16 21.31 -21.43
CA HIS A 128 -0.57 21.79 -22.58
C HIS A 128 0.05 23.15 -22.91
N GLY A 129 0.83 23.20 -24.00
CA GLY A 129 1.23 24.45 -24.61
C GLY A 129 -0.04 25.09 -25.15
N LEU A 130 -0.54 26.05 -24.38
CA LEU A 130 -1.28 27.20 -24.88
C LEU A 130 -0.30 28.36 -24.95
#